data_AF-A0A936LR53-F1
#
_entry.id   AF-A0A936LR53-F1
#
_cell.length_a   1.000
_cell.length_b   1.000
_cell.length_c   1.000
_cell.angle_alpha   90.00
_cell.angle_beta   90.00
_cell.angle_gamma   90.00
#
_symmetry.space_group_name_H-M   'P 1'
#
loop_
_entity.id
_entity.type
_entity.pdbx_description
1 polymer ?
#
loop_
_entity_poly.entity_id
_entity_poly.type
_entity_poly.pdbx_seq_one_letter_code
_entity_poly.pdbx_strand_id
1 'polypeptide(L)'
;MTNTIAFLRLPAAIALLVVHTAVMAATVTSNGTGGGNWSVGGSWAGGAAPLATDHVVIAAGDQVNLNATSTCVNLMVHGTLNMSTNNRTLTVNGTLLFNGVGAITGNGATRVVNVNNGLNVAVGATITWSGCTIAITGASTVSGSLTFTSTAASRTFNSDVTVTGSLLFTANVPVAFGAKLLAGTARRWAAVVVPASCRSRATCRSPLRPRRPSPA
;
A
#
# COMPACT_ATOMS: atom_id res chain seq x y z
N MET A 1 54.23 -57.38 -3.69
CA MET A 1 53.19 -56.91 -2.77
C MET A 1 53.40 -55.42 -2.56
N THR A 2 52.66 -54.57 -3.28
CA THR A 2 52.75 -53.12 -3.09
C THR A 2 51.33 -52.57 -3.15
N ASN A 3 50.85 -52.15 -1.98
CA ASN A 3 49.47 -51.74 -1.72
C ASN A 3 49.10 -50.48 -2.50
N THR A 4 48.04 -50.60 -3.30
CA THR A 4 47.30 -49.52 -3.92
C THR A 4 46.48 -48.82 -2.84
N ILE A 5 47.01 -47.77 -2.21
CA ILE A 5 46.27 -46.97 -1.22
C ILE A 5 45.64 -45.76 -1.90
N ALA A 6 44.30 -45.78 -1.86
CA ALA A 6 43.37 -44.85 -2.48
C ALA A 6 43.54 -43.39 -2.03
N PHE A 7 43.95 -42.53 -2.96
CA PHE A 7 43.83 -41.06 -2.86
C PHE A 7 42.43 -40.55 -3.26
N LEU A 8 41.39 -41.36 -3.05
CA LEU A 8 40.03 -41.08 -3.53
C LEU A 8 39.02 -40.96 -2.38
N ARG A 9 39.27 -40.11 -1.38
CA ARG A 9 38.27 -39.80 -0.32
C ARG A 9 38.30 -38.35 0.19
N LEU A 10 38.64 -37.38 -0.66
CA LEU A 10 38.64 -35.95 -0.28
C LEU A 10 37.90 -34.94 -1.19
N PRO A 11 37.05 -35.32 -2.17
CA PRO A 11 36.15 -34.33 -2.79
C PRO A 11 34.68 -34.43 -2.31
N ALA A 12 34.33 -35.33 -1.39
CA ALA A 12 32.94 -35.56 -0.99
C ALA A 12 32.44 -34.66 0.17
N ALA A 13 33.33 -34.14 1.02
CA ALA A 13 32.95 -33.24 2.12
C ALA A 13 32.84 -31.75 1.69
N ILE A 14 33.31 -31.42 0.49
CA ILE A 14 33.15 -30.12 -0.20
C ILE A 14 32.07 -30.22 -1.30
N ALA A 15 31.20 -31.24 -1.22
CA ALA A 15 29.78 -30.96 -1.31
C ALA A 15 29.41 -30.37 0.05
N LEU A 16 29.91 -29.17 0.41
CA LEU A 16 29.20 -27.93 0.09
C LEU A 16 27.70 -28.18 0.11
N LEU A 17 27.26 -28.72 1.25
CA LEU A 17 26.01 -28.43 1.88
C LEU A 17 25.93 -26.90 1.96
N VAL A 18 25.63 -26.27 0.82
CA VAL A 18 24.87 -25.04 0.76
C VAL A 18 23.59 -25.41 1.47
N VAL A 19 23.59 -25.29 2.80
CA VAL A 19 22.38 -25.20 3.58
C VAL A 19 21.76 -23.91 3.06
N HIS A 20 20.99 -24.04 2.00
CA HIS A 20 20.13 -23.00 1.51
C HIS A 20 19.09 -22.88 2.62
N THR A 21 19.42 -22.13 3.66
CA THR A 21 18.44 -21.72 4.67
C THR A 21 17.47 -20.87 3.89
N ALA A 22 16.42 -21.51 3.38
CA ALA A 22 15.25 -20.79 2.91
C ALA A 22 14.82 -19.95 4.11
N VAL A 23 15.16 -18.66 4.06
CA VAL A 23 14.71 -17.70 5.05
C VAL A 23 13.21 -17.64 4.83
N MET A 24 12.50 -18.44 5.61
CA MET A 24 11.04 -18.42 5.62
C MET A 24 10.65 -17.03 6.10
N ALA A 25 9.80 -16.37 5.34
CA ALA A 25 9.25 -15.07 5.73
C ALA A 25 8.60 -15.23 7.11
N ALA A 26 9.21 -14.64 8.13
CA ALA A 26 8.68 -14.69 9.48
C ALA A 26 7.50 -13.71 9.59
N THR A 27 6.49 -14.07 10.38
CA THR A 27 5.46 -13.10 10.76
C THR A 27 5.94 -12.33 11.98
N VAL A 28 6.14 -11.03 11.83
CA VAL A 28 6.57 -10.11 12.90
C VAL A 28 5.39 -9.21 13.25
N THR A 29 4.83 -9.43 14.43
CA THR A 29 3.67 -8.67 14.94
C THR A 29 4.12 -7.64 15.95
N SER A 30 3.54 -6.44 15.96
CA SER A 30 3.80 -5.45 17.00
C SER A 30 3.39 -5.99 18.39
N ASN A 31 4.02 -5.47 19.44
CA ASN A 31 4.00 -6.10 20.77
C ASN A 31 2.66 -5.99 21.55
N GLY A 32 1.68 -5.23 21.07
CA GLY A 32 0.39 -5.03 21.74
C GLY A 32 0.44 -4.12 22.98
N THR A 33 1.58 -3.45 23.24
CA THR A 33 1.76 -2.55 24.39
C THR A 33 1.81 -1.07 23.98
N GLY A 34 1.22 -0.73 22.84
CA GLY A 34 1.18 0.64 22.30
C GLY A 34 2.15 0.89 21.13
N GLY A 35 3.00 -0.07 20.78
CA GLY A 35 3.91 0.03 19.63
C GLY A 35 5.25 0.71 19.92
N GLY A 36 5.64 1.68 19.09
CA GLY A 36 6.93 2.38 19.14
C GLY A 36 7.64 2.45 17.79
N ASN A 37 8.98 2.54 17.79
CA ASN A 37 9.74 2.73 16.55
C ASN A 37 9.86 1.44 15.74
N TRP A 38 9.60 1.52 14.43
CA TRP A 38 9.69 0.39 13.51
C TRP A 38 11.03 -0.36 13.61
N SER A 39 12.14 0.38 13.73
CA SER A 39 13.48 -0.23 13.77
C SER A 39 13.91 -0.74 15.15
N VAL A 40 13.05 -0.68 16.18
CA VAL A 40 13.40 -1.06 17.55
C VAL A 40 12.73 -2.38 17.89
N GLY A 41 13.53 -3.41 18.18
CA GLY A 41 13.04 -4.75 18.48
C GLY A 41 12.00 -4.82 19.60
N GLY A 42 12.11 -3.95 20.61
CA GLY A 42 11.13 -3.85 21.70
C GLY A 42 9.71 -3.48 21.28
N SER A 43 9.49 -2.91 20.09
CA SER A 43 8.16 -2.62 19.54
C SER A 43 7.48 -3.84 18.92
N TRP A 44 8.18 -4.98 18.84
CA TRP A 44 7.73 -6.18 18.15
C TRP A 44 7.73 -7.38 19.09
N ALA A 45 6.74 -8.25 18.94
CA ALA A 45 6.68 -9.52 19.64
C ALA A 45 7.91 -10.36 19.26
N GLY A 46 8.60 -10.90 20.27
CA GLY A 46 9.87 -11.64 20.08
C GLY A 46 11.13 -10.77 20.07
N GLY A 47 11.01 -9.44 20.17
CA GLY A 47 12.15 -8.55 20.38
C GLY A 47 13.01 -8.29 19.14
N ALA A 48 12.59 -8.73 17.96
CA ALA A 48 13.27 -8.51 16.69
C ALA A 48 12.46 -7.55 15.80
N ALA A 49 13.13 -6.54 15.24
CA ALA A 49 12.49 -5.63 14.29
C ALA A 49 12.32 -6.28 12.90
N PRO A 50 11.28 -5.91 12.12
CA PRO A 50 11.05 -6.48 10.80
C PRO A 50 12.20 -6.27 9.83
N LEU A 51 12.49 -7.33 9.09
CA LEU A 51 13.36 -7.35 7.94
C LEU A 51 12.56 -7.24 6.63
N ALA A 52 13.28 -7.03 5.53
CA ALA A 52 12.68 -6.93 4.20
C ALA A 52 11.97 -8.21 3.74
N THR A 53 12.28 -9.35 4.36
CA THR A 53 11.73 -10.68 4.09
C THR A 53 10.50 -11.01 4.93
N ASP A 54 10.12 -10.17 5.89
CA ASP A 54 9.09 -10.52 6.86
C ASP A 54 7.69 -10.12 6.43
N HIS A 55 6.70 -10.82 6.97
CA HIS A 55 5.30 -10.43 6.98
C HIS A 55 5.03 -9.63 8.24
N VAL A 56 4.68 -8.36 8.09
CA VAL A 56 4.51 -7.45 9.22
C VAL A 56 3.05 -7.31 9.59
N VAL A 57 2.74 -7.39 10.88
CA VAL A 57 1.41 -7.13 11.42
C VAL A 57 1.48 -6.02 12.46
N ILE A 58 0.77 -4.93 12.23
CA ILE A 58 0.55 -3.91 13.26
C ILE A 58 -0.75 -4.25 13.96
N ALA A 59 -0.65 -4.74 15.20
CA ALA A 59 -1.78 -5.15 16.02
C ALA A 59 -2.70 -3.96 16.35
N ALA A 60 -3.96 -4.27 16.69
CA ALA A 60 -4.93 -3.25 17.09
C ALA A 60 -4.49 -2.53 18.36
N GLY A 61 -4.69 -1.21 18.38
CA GLY A 61 -4.27 -0.35 19.49
C GLY A 61 -2.81 0.09 19.47
N ASP A 62 -1.95 -0.57 18.68
CA ASP A 62 -0.55 -0.17 18.56
C ASP A 62 -0.36 1.00 17.58
N GLN A 63 0.60 1.88 17.91
CA GLN A 63 1.11 2.89 17.00
C GLN A 63 2.59 2.62 16.69
N VAL A 64 2.88 2.20 15.46
CA VAL A 64 4.25 1.98 14.99
C VAL A 64 4.73 3.20 14.22
N ASN A 65 5.80 3.83 14.69
CA ASN A 65 6.43 4.99 14.07
C ASN A 65 7.50 4.54 13.08
N LEU A 66 7.33 4.83 11.79
CA LEU A 66 8.35 4.56 10.78
C LEU A 66 9.50 5.56 10.92
N ASN A 67 10.50 5.19 11.71
CA ASN A 67 11.64 6.03 12.04
C ASN A 67 12.84 5.83 11.09
N ALA A 68 12.77 4.89 10.14
CA ALA A 68 13.75 4.64 9.10
C ALA A 68 13.09 4.18 7.79
N THR A 69 13.71 4.46 6.64
CA THR A 69 13.25 3.87 5.37
C THR A 69 13.36 2.36 5.47
N SER A 70 12.26 1.65 5.20
CA SER A 70 12.13 0.23 5.50
C SER A 70 11.44 -0.52 4.37
N THR A 71 11.59 -1.83 4.35
CA THR A 71 10.93 -2.73 3.41
C THR A 71 10.37 -3.92 4.18
N CYS A 72 9.29 -4.51 3.69
CA CYS A 72 8.75 -5.79 4.16
C CYS A 72 8.10 -6.54 2.99
N VAL A 73 7.80 -7.82 3.18
CA VAL A 73 7.09 -8.62 2.16
C VAL A 73 5.61 -8.25 2.15
N ASN A 74 4.89 -8.48 3.24
CA ASN A 74 3.49 -8.09 3.36
C ASN A 74 3.33 -7.20 4.57
N LEU A 75 2.33 -6.32 4.55
CA LEU A 75 1.96 -5.51 5.70
C LEU A 75 0.46 -5.65 5.95
N MET A 76 0.10 -6.09 7.16
CA MET A 76 -1.27 -6.08 7.67
C MET A 76 -1.39 -5.02 8.77
N VAL A 77 -2.38 -4.14 8.66
CA VAL A 77 -2.57 -3.05 9.63
C VAL A 77 -3.94 -3.15 10.30
N HIS A 78 -3.92 -3.36 11.62
CA HIS A 78 -5.06 -3.23 12.53
C HIS A 78 -4.88 -2.06 13.53
N GLY A 79 -3.69 -1.46 13.58
CA GLY A 79 -3.38 -0.30 14.40
C GLY A 79 -3.08 0.93 13.56
N THR A 80 -2.07 1.69 13.96
CA THR A 80 -1.61 2.89 13.24
C THR A 80 -0.16 2.74 12.79
N LEU A 81 0.09 2.89 11.49
CA LEU A 81 1.43 3.18 10.98
C LEU A 81 1.61 4.71 10.89
N ASN A 82 2.46 5.25 11.75
CA ASN A 82 2.75 6.67 11.80
C ASN A 82 4.06 6.97 11.08
N MET A 83 3.96 7.72 9.99
CA MET A 83 5.06 8.28 9.23
C MET A 83 5.01 9.80 9.38
N SER A 84 4.99 10.40 10.58
CA SER A 84 4.94 11.88 10.76
C SER A 84 6.28 12.55 11.06
N THR A 85 7.39 11.80 11.16
CA THR A 85 8.75 12.34 11.29
C THR A 85 9.61 12.09 10.05
N ASN A 86 10.37 13.09 9.59
CA ASN A 86 11.32 13.00 8.47
C ASN A 86 10.75 12.55 7.10
N ASN A 87 11.56 12.62 6.06
CA ASN A 87 11.25 12.01 4.76
C ASN A 87 11.58 10.52 4.82
N ARG A 88 10.58 9.66 4.64
CA ARG A 88 10.70 8.21 4.79
C ARG A 88 9.93 7.49 3.71
N THR A 89 10.48 6.37 3.28
CA THR A 89 9.80 5.45 2.35
C THR A 89 9.58 4.11 3.03
N LEU A 90 8.36 3.59 2.92
CA LEU A 90 8.07 2.19 3.19
C LEU A 90 7.76 1.49 1.87
N THR A 91 8.46 0.41 1.60
CA THR A 91 8.18 -0.47 0.46
C THR A 91 7.57 -1.77 0.96
N VAL A 92 6.38 -2.10 0.47
CA VAL A 92 5.71 -3.38 0.67
C VAL A 92 5.84 -4.16 -0.64
N ASN A 93 6.71 -5.18 -0.65
CA ASN A 93 7.01 -5.95 -1.86
C ASN A 93 5.82 -6.79 -2.35
N GLY A 94 4.92 -7.16 -1.43
CA GLY A 94 3.71 -7.91 -1.66
C GLY A 94 2.49 -7.04 -1.43
N THR A 95 1.56 -7.54 -0.62
CA THR A 95 0.24 -6.96 -0.42
C THR A 95 0.18 -6.11 0.85
N LEU A 96 -0.47 -4.96 0.74
CA LEU A 96 -0.92 -4.17 1.88
C LEU A 96 -2.37 -4.57 2.23
N LEU A 97 -2.57 -5.14 3.40
CA LEU A 97 -3.86 -5.64 3.88
C LEU A 97 -4.38 -4.82 5.06
N PHE A 98 -5.67 -4.52 5.02
CA PHE A 98 -6.42 -3.95 6.13
C PHE A 98 -7.58 -4.88 6.48
N ASN A 99 -7.59 -5.37 7.72
CA ASN A 99 -8.60 -6.32 8.21
C ASN A 99 -9.11 -5.90 9.61
N GLY A 100 -9.58 -4.65 9.70
CA GLY A 100 -10.04 -4.04 10.95
C GLY A 100 -10.11 -2.52 10.85
N VAL A 101 -10.13 -1.85 12.00
CA VAL A 101 -9.93 -0.39 12.06
C VAL A 101 -8.45 -0.11 12.01
N GLY A 102 -8.00 0.88 11.26
CA GLY A 102 -6.57 1.19 11.19
C GLY A 102 -6.29 2.51 10.50
N ALA A 103 -5.03 2.95 10.57
CA ALA A 103 -4.62 4.18 9.93
C ALA A 103 -3.18 4.13 9.40
N ILE A 104 -2.96 4.84 8.30
CA ILE A 104 -1.61 5.25 7.86
C ILE A 104 -1.58 6.76 7.88
N THR A 105 -0.74 7.33 8.74
CA THR A 105 -0.67 8.77 8.98
C THR A 105 0.70 9.32 8.64
N GLY A 106 0.71 10.57 8.23
CA GLY A 106 1.89 11.37 7.99
C GLY A 106 1.51 12.84 7.91
N ASN A 107 2.45 13.69 7.55
CA ASN A 107 2.23 15.14 7.48
C ASN A 107 2.89 15.80 6.25
N GLY A 108 3.22 15.04 5.20
CA GLY A 108 3.88 15.60 4.01
C GLY A 108 4.00 14.65 2.82
N ALA A 109 4.03 15.21 1.61
CA ALA A 109 4.08 14.45 0.36
C ALA A 109 5.38 13.65 0.13
N THR A 110 6.44 13.98 0.87
CA THR A 110 7.75 13.31 0.83
C THR A 110 7.79 11.99 1.61
N ARG A 111 6.69 11.63 2.28
CA ARG A 111 6.51 10.34 2.94
C ARG A 111 5.81 9.42 1.96
N VAL A 112 6.43 8.29 1.66
CA VAL A 112 5.99 7.44 0.55
C VAL A 112 5.71 6.03 1.04
N VAL A 113 4.55 5.50 0.68
CA VAL A 113 4.23 4.08 0.79
C VAL A 113 4.11 3.51 -0.62
N ASN A 114 5.05 2.64 -0.97
CA ASN A 114 5.05 1.91 -2.23
C ASN A 114 4.53 0.50 -1.96
N VAL A 115 3.56 0.03 -2.76
CA VAL A 115 2.99 -1.31 -2.65
C VAL A 115 3.04 -1.98 -4.02
N ASN A 116 3.81 -3.06 -4.13
CA ASN A 116 4.11 -3.65 -5.43
C ASN A 116 3.00 -4.58 -5.93
N ASN A 117 2.37 -5.37 -5.06
CA ASN A 117 1.37 -6.36 -5.49
C ASN A 117 -0.07 -5.83 -5.45
N GLY A 118 -0.45 -5.11 -4.40
CA GLY A 118 -1.83 -4.62 -4.30
C GLY A 118 -2.24 -4.18 -2.91
N LEU A 119 -3.37 -3.47 -2.87
CA LEU A 119 -4.05 -3.05 -1.64
C LEU A 119 -5.35 -3.86 -1.48
N ASN A 120 -5.55 -4.46 -0.31
CA ASN A 120 -6.81 -5.09 0.05
C ASN A 120 -7.39 -4.48 1.33
N VAL A 121 -8.57 -3.88 1.23
CA VAL A 121 -9.36 -3.42 2.38
C VAL A 121 -10.54 -4.37 2.54
N ALA A 122 -10.44 -5.26 3.54
CA ALA A 122 -11.43 -6.30 3.77
C ALA A 122 -12.80 -5.72 4.16
N VAL A 123 -13.86 -6.53 3.99
CA VAL A 123 -15.21 -6.18 4.45
C VAL A 123 -15.19 -5.85 5.96
N GLY A 124 -15.89 -4.79 6.36
CA GLY A 124 -15.91 -4.32 7.76
C GLY A 124 -14.67 -3.53 8.20
N ALA A 125 -13.57 -3.53 7.42
CA ALA A 125 -12.41 -2.71 7.73
C ALA A 125 -12.73 -1.21 7.53
N THR A 126 -12.18 -0.34 8.38
CA THR A 126 -12.35 1.12 8.28
C THR A 126 -11.00 1.81 8.43
N ILE A 127 -10.50 2.35 7.32
CA ILE A 127 -9.14 2.85 7.20
C ILE A 127 -9.11 4.32 6.88
N THR A 128 -8.28 5.04 7.64
CA THR A 128 -7.95 6.44 7.35
C THR A 128 -6.51 6.55 6.87
N TRP A 129 -6.34 7.19 5.72
CA TRP A 129 -5.03 7.50 5.16
C TRP A 129 -4.82 9.01 5.11
N SER A 130 -3.72 9.50 5.68
CA SER A 130 -3.44 10.93 5.73
C SER A 130 -1.95 11.23 5.59
N GLY A 131 -1.62 12.27 4.83
CA GLY A 131 -0.34 12.97 4.83
C GLY A 131 0.85 12.16 4.32
N CYS A 132 0.59 11.12 3.51
CA CYS A 132 1.58 10.29 2.84
C CYS A 132 1.19 10.05 1.38
N THR A 133 2.19 10.05 0.49
CA THR A 133 2.05 9.65 -0.92
C THR A 133 1.89 8.15 -0.94
N ILE A 134 0.95 7.65 -1.75
CA ILE A 134 0.76 6.22 -1.98
C ILE A 134 0.91 5.92 -3.46
N ALA A 135 1.70 4.87 -3.76
CA ALA A 135 1.81 4.30 -5.09
C ALA A 135 1.58 2.79 -4.99
N ILE A 136 0.52 2.30 -5.63
CA ILE A 136 0.18 0.88 -5.69
C ILE A 136 0.33 0.41 -7.13
N THR A 137 1.17 -0.60 -7.35
CA THR A 137 1.46 -1.10 -8.69
C THR A 137 0.47 -2.15 -9.14
N GLY A 138 0.15 -3.15 -8.32
CA GLY A 138 -0.78 -4.20 -8.70
C GLY A 138 -2.23 -3.96 -8.26
N ALA A 139 -3.10 -4.94 -8.55
CA ALA A 139 -4.55 -4.79 -8.44
C ALA A 139 -5.00 -4.54 -7.00
N SER A 140 -6.02 -3.71 -6.82
CA SER A 140 -6.53 -3.32 -5.50
C SER A 140 -8.00 -3.64 -5.32
N THR A 141 -8.39 -4.06 -4.12
CA THR A 141 -9.76 -4.33 -3.72
C THR A 141 -10.13 -3.51 -2.49
N VAL A 142 -11.23 -2.76 -2.58
CA VAL A 142 -11.78 -1.98 -1.46
C VAL A 142 -13.19 -2.50 -1.17
N SER A 143 -13.29 -3.45 -0.24
CA SER A 143 -14.56 -4.02 0.23
C SER A 143 -15.03 -3.41 1.55
N GLY A 144 -14.11 -2.85 2.35
CA GLY A 144 -14.40 -2.03 3.52
C GLY A 144 -14.49 -0.54 3.18
N SER A 145 -14.15 0.31 4.15
CA SER A 145 -14.08 1.77 3.99
C SER A 145 -12.62 2.24 3.96
N LEU A 146 -12.24 2.93 2.89
CA LEU A 146 -10.96 3.60 2.73
C LEU A 146 -11.19 5.09 2.54
N THR A 147 -10.75 5.90 3.50
CA THR A 147 -10.89 7.36 3.46
C THR A 147 -9.52 8.01 3.45
N PHE A 148 -9.28 8.87 2.45
CA PHE A 148 -8.09 9.67 2.37
C PHE A 148 -8.37 11.13 2.73
N THR A 149 -7.71 11.64 3.77
CA THR A 149 -8.09 12.91 4.42
C THR A 149 -7.18 14.11 4.16
N SER A 150 -5.93 13.90 3.75
CA SER A 150 -4.97 15.00 3.59
C SER A 150 -5.01 15.67 2.23
N THR A 151 -4.81 16.99 2.16
CA THR A 151 -4.52 17.70 0.90
C THR A 151 -3.09 17.52 0.42
N ALA A 152 -2.20 17.05 1.31
CA ALA A 152 -0.86 16.66 0.95
C ALA A 152 -0.87 15.27 0.31
N ALA A 153 0.01 15.09 -0.68
CA ALA A 153 0.49 13.81 -1.21
C ALA A 153 -0.34 13.11 -2.30
N SER A 154 0.33 12.66 -3.36
CA SER A 154 -0.34 12.03 -4.52
C SER A 154 -0.80 10.60 -4.21
N ARG A 155 -1.81 10.16 -4.96
CA ARG A 155 -2.42 8.84 -4.80
C ARG A 155 -2.45 8.17 -6.16
N THR A 156 -1.66 7.12 -6.35
CA THR A 156 -1.51 6.46 -7.64
C THR A 156 -1.85 4.98 -7.53
N PHE A 157 -2.77 4.52 -8.37
CA PHE A 157 -3.13 3.11 -8.53
C PHE A 157 -2.82 2.71 -9.97
N ASN A 158 -1.73 2.00 -10.22
CA ASN A 158 -1.27 1.68 -11.58
C ASN A 158 -1.98 0.47 -12.22
N SER A 159 -2.82 -0.24 -11.45
CA SER A 159 -3.61 -1.38 -11.91
C SER A 159 -5.08 -1.22 -11.55
N ASP A 160 -5.88 -2.26 -11.81
CA ASP A 160 -7.32 -2.23 -11.61
C ASP A 160 -7.67 -2.04 -10.13
N VAL A 161 -8.64 -1.18 -9.87
CA VAL A 161 -9.18 -0.93 -8.53
C VAL A 161 -10.64 -1.34 -8.50
N THR A 162 -10.96 -2.38 -7.73
CA THR A 162 -12.33 -2.85 -7.53
C THR A 162 -12.87 -2.34 -6.21
N VAL A 163 -13.98 -1.59 -6.24
CA VAL A 163 -14.60 -1.01 -5.04
C VAL A 163 -15.98 -1.62 -4.83
N THR A 164 -16.12 -2.48 -3.83
CA THR A 164 -17.42 -2.99 -3.37
C THR A 164 -17.89 -2.35 -2.05
N GLY A 165 -16.98 -1.69 -1.33
CA GLY A 165 -17.25 -0.90 -0.14
C GLY A 165 -17.27 0.61 -0.41
N SER A 166 -16.56 1.38 0.42
CA SER A 166 -16.45 2.84 0.31
C SER A 166 -15.01 3.26 0.02
N LEU A 167 -14.82 4.07 -1.02
CA LEU A 167 -13.56 4.72 -1.33
C LEU A 167 -13.81 6.23 -1.39
N LEU A 168 -13.31 6.96 -0.39
CA LEU A 168 -13.58 8.38 -0.20
C LEU A 168 -12.29 9.21 -0.23
N PHE A 169 -12.31 10.28 -1.02
CA PHE A 169 -11.25 11.28 -1.10
C PHE A 169 -11.83 12.60 -0.57
N THR A 170 -11.57 12.96 0.69
CA THR A 170 -12.16 14.19 1.28
C THR A 170 -11.35 15.45 0.99
N ALA A 171 -10.15 15.29 0.43
CA ALA A 171 -9.24 16.37 0.12
C ALA A 171 -8.96 16.44 -1.38
N ASN A 172 -8.85 17.66 -1.91
CA ASN A 172 -8.58 17.92 -3.32
C ASN A 172 -7.10 17.65 -3.65
N VAL A 173 -6.76 16.40 -3.91
CA VAL A 173 -5.40 15.96 -4.26
C VAL A 173 -5.44 15.13 -5.53
N PRO A 174 -4.40 15.19 -6.38
CA PRO A 174 -4.34 14.32 -7.54
C PRO A 174 -4.46 12.84 -7.16
N VAL A 175 -5.47 12.20 -7.76
CA VAL A 175 -5.65 10.75 -7.76
C VAL A 175 -5.48 10.29 -9.19
N ALA A 176 -4.57 9.35 -9.41
CA ALA A 176 -4.33 8.74 -10.70
C ALA A 176 -4.72 7.26 -10.64
N PHE A 177 -5.58 6.85 -11.58
CA PHE A 177 -5.86 5.44 -11.86
C PHE A 177 -5.23 5.14 -13.21
N GLY A 178 -4.15 4.34 -13.21
CA GLY A 178 -3.44 3.91 -14.40
C GLY A 178 -4.18 2.83 -15.19
N ALA A 179 -5.16 2.16 -14.58
CA ALA A 179 -6.03 1.17 -15.23
C ALA A 179 -7.51 1.42 -14.87
N LYS A 180 -8.33 0.36 -14.80
CA LYS A 180 -9.78 0.52 -14.62
C LYS A 180 -10.14 0.73 -13.15
N LEU A 181 -11.05 1.67 -12.92
CA LEU A 181 -11.77 1.80 -11.66
C LEU A 181 -13.12 1.09 -11.80
N LEU A 182 -13.22 -0.10 -11.21
CA LEU A 182 -14.38 -0.99 -11.28
C LEU A 182 -15.28 -0.75 -10.07
N ALA A 183 -16.47 -0.19 -10.31
CA ALA A 183 -17.51 -0.16 -9.29
C ALA A 183 -18.10 -1.56 -9.14
N GLY A 184 -18.18 -2.07 -7.90
CA GLY A 184 -19.11 -3.13 -7.55
C GLY A 184 -20.55 -2.67 -7.75
N THR A 185 -21.50 -3.58 -7.58
CA THR A 185 -22.95 -3.38 -7.80
C THR A 185 -23.63 -2.28 -6.95
N ALA A 186 -22.88 -1.46 -6.19
CA ALA A 186 -23.44 -0.43 -5.32
C ALA A 186 -22.70 0.94 -5.41
N ARG A 187 -23.39 1.88 -6.07
CA ARG A 187 -23.53 3.31 -5.72
C ARG A 187 -22.63 4.38 -6.34
N ARG A 188 -23.26 5.58 -6.34
CA ARG A 188 -22.93 6.84 -6.99
C ARG A 188 -21.52 7.33 -6.66
N TRP A 189 -20.72 7.47 -7.71
CA TRP A 189 -19.50 8.26 -7.73
C TRP A 189 -19.85 9.72 -7.42
N ALA A 190 -19.52 10.20 -6.21
CA ALA A 190 -19.39 11.64 -5.99
C ALA A 190 -18.24 12.11 -6.90
N ALA A 191 -18.55 13.04 -7.80
CA ALA A 191 -17.77 13.39 -8.97
C ALA A 191 -16.25 13.36 -8.73
N VAL A 192 -15.58 12.45 -9.44
CA VAL A 192 -14.13 12.50 -9.67
C VAL A 192 -13.83 13.91 -10.17
N VAL A 193 -12.98 14.64 -9.44
CA VAL A 193 -12.45 15.93 -9.89
C VAL A 193 -11.58 15.64 -11.11
N VAL A 194 -12.16 15.81 -12.30
CA VAL A 194 -11.42 15.75 -13.55
C VAL A 194 -10.36 16.87 -13.48
N PRO A 195 -9.05 16.54 -13.63
CA PRO A 195 -7.99 17.54 -13.56
C PRO A 195 -8.25 18.64 -14.60
N ALA A 196 -7.91 19.89 -14.26
CA ALA A 196 -8.23 21.08 -15.06
C ALA A 196 -7.70 21.01 -16.51
N SER A 197 -6.72 20.14 -16.80
CA SER A 197 -6.22 19.87 -18.15
C SER A 197 -7.27 19.25 -19.09
N CYS A 198 -8.29 18.57 -18.57
CA CYS A 198 -9.40 18.04 -19.37
C CYS A 198 -10.54 19.05 -19.60
N ARG A 199 -10.44 20.29 -19.09
CA ARG A 199 -11.36 21.41 -19.45
C ARG A 199 -10.91 22.15 -20.72
N SER A 200 -10.08 21.53 -21.56
CA SER A 200 -9.73 22.05 -22.87
C SER A 200 -10.87 21.86 -23.87
N ARG A 201 -11.89 22.72 -23.77
CA ARG A 201 -12.54 23.41 -24.89
C ARG A 201 -12.92 22.57 -26.13
N ALA A 202 -13.78 21.56 -25.97
CA ALA A 202 -14.55 21.03 -27.09
C ALA A 202 -15.99 21.56 -27.02
N THR A 203 -16.24 22.64 -27.75
CA THR A 203 -17.45 22.81 -28.58
C THR A 203 -18.75 22.19 -28.07
N CYS A 204 -19.28 22.68 -26.94
CA CYS A 204 -20.72 22.65 -26.74
C CYS A 204 -21.33 23.77 -27.59
N ARG A 205 -21.30 23.63 -28.92
CA ARG A 205 -22.13 24.46 -29.81
C ARG A 205 -23.56 24.06 -29.52
N SER A 206 -24.32 24.96 -28.90
CA SER A 206 -25.77 24.85 -28.89
C SER A 206 -26.25 24.67 -30.33
N PRO A 207 -27.21 23.76 -30.61
CA PRO A 207 -27.86 23.75 -31.90
C PRO A 207 -28.51 25.13 -32.07
N LEU A 208 -28.05 25.87 -33.08
CA LEU A 208 -28.63 27.15 -33.48
C LEU A 208 -30.15 26.94 -33.64
N ARG A 209 -30.92 27.60 -32.78
CA ARG A 209 -32.38 27.68 -32.93
C ARG A 209 -32.69 28.21 -34.34
N PRO A 210 -33.53 27.52 -35.14
CA PRO A 210 -33.99 28.07 -36.40
C PRO A 210 -34.73 29.40 -36.17
N ARG A 211 -34.35 30.44 -36.92
CA ARG A 211 -35.01 31.75 -36.90
C ARG A 211 -36.46 31.58 -37.32
N ARG A 212 -37.38 32.08 -36.48
CA ARG A 212 -38.82 32.15 -36.76
C ARG A 212 -39.07 33.25 -37.81
N PRO A 213 -39.78 32.97 -38.93
CA PRO A 213 -40.15 34.02 -39.89
C PRO A 213 -41.21 34.95 -39.29
N SER A 214 -41.07 36.24 -39.58
CA SER A 214 -42.03 37.28 -39.18
C SER A 214 -43.32 37.17 -39.99
N PRO A 215 -44.50 37.36 -39.38
CA PRO A 215 -45.77 37.41 -40.10
C PRO A 215 -45.88 38.70 -40.92
N ALA A 216 -46.51 38.58 -42.10
CA ALA A 216 -46.91 39.66 -42.99
C ALA A 216 -48.17 40.37 -42.49
#